data_AF-A0A7S2M883-F1
#
_entry.id   AF-A0A7S2M883-F1
#
_cell.length_a   1.000
_cell.length_b   1.000
_cell.length_c   1.000
_cell.angle_alpha   90.00
_cell.angle_beta   90.00
_cell.angle_gamma   90.00
#
_symmetry.space_group_name_H-M   'P 1'
#
loop_
_entity.id
_entity.type
_entity.pdbx_description
1 polymer ?
#
loop_
_entity_poly.entity_id
_entity_poly.type
_entity_poly.pdbx_seq_one_letter_code
_entity_poly.pdbx_strand_id
1 'polypeptide(L)'
;RDCSVKCQKEHRPKHKKECKKRSAELRDEILFRQPESSGLGDCPICCIPLPISAQGSTLMACCSKTICNGCAHANTIHLLEENLEESCPFCRHSAPDSDDETKKDLMRRIEVNDPSAMRHMGTCCHQEEDYGGAFEYYTKAAELGDATAHYLLSCMYHAGKGVRRDEKKKVYHLEEAA
;
A
#
# COMPACT_ATOMS: atom_id res chain seq x y z
N ARG A 1 -20.73 11.73 -16.81
CA ARG A 1 -21.91 12.36 -17.48
C ARG A 1 -22.62 11.24 -18.22
N ASP A 2 -23.60 10.62 -17.57
CA ASP A 2 -24.26 9.43 -18.14
C ASP A 2 -25.56 9.80 -18.86
N CYS A 3 -25.88 9.06 -19.93
CA CYS A 3 -27.12 9.25 -20.68
C CYS A 3 -28.32 8.83 -19.83
N SER A 4 -29.33 9.70 -19.77
CA SER A 4 -30.59 9.42 -19.06
C SER A 4 -31.33 8.20 -19.64
N VAL A 5 -32.17 7.58 -18.82
CA VAL A 5 -32.97 6.40 -19.22
C VAL A 5 -33.83 6.68 -20.47
N LYS A 6 -34.33 7.90 -20.60
CA LYS A 6 -35.11 8.35 -21.77
C LYS A 6 -34.25 8.39 -23.04
N CYS A 7 -33.07 9.00 -22.96
CA CYS A 7 -32.09 9.03 -24.05
C CYS A 7 -31.70 7.61 -24.50
N GLN A 8 -31.48 6.70 -23.53
CA GLN A 8 -31.17 5.30 -23.84
C GLN A 8 -32.32 4.57 -24.54
N LYS A 9 -33.58 4.82 -24.18
CA LYS A 9 -34.72 4.17 -24.87
C LYS A 9 -34.88 4.63 -26.32
N GLU A 10 -34.72 5.93 -26.58
CA GLU A 10 -34.99 6.53 -27.89
C GLU A 10 -33.83 6.34 -28.89
N HIS A 11 -32.58 6.31 -28.42
CA HIS A 11 -31.41 6.40 -29.29
C HIS A 11 -30.49 5.16 -29.28
N ARG A 12 -30.62 4.26 -28.30
CA ARG A 12 -29.77 3.05 -28.21
C ARG A 12 -29.83 2.13 -29.43
N PRO A 13 -30.94 1.98 -30.17
CA PRO A 13 -30.94 1.20 -31.42
C PRO A 13 -30.02 1.78 -32.50
N LYS A 14 -29.90 3.11 -32.57
CA LYS A 14 -29.10 3.83 -33.57
C LYS A 14 -27.62 3.93 -33.19
N HIS A 15 -27.31 4.01 -31.89
CA HIS A 15 -25.95 4.25 -31.39
C HIS A 15 -25.36 3.08 -30.57
N LYS A 16 -25.97 1.89 -30.60
CA LYS A 16 -25.56 0.75 -29.74
C LYS A 16 -24.05 0.47 -29.76
N LYS A 17 -23.44 0.52 -30.94
CA LYS A 17 -22.00 0.27 -31.13
C LYS A 17 -21.15 1.39 -30.53
N GLU A 18 -21.49 2.64 -30.82
CA GLU A 18 -20.79 3.82 -30.29
C GLU A 18 -20.94 3.95 -28.77
N CYS A 19 -22.14 3.70 -28.21
CA CYS A 19 -22.34 3.69 -26.77
C CYS A 19 -21.52 2.61 -26.07
N LYS A 20 -21.41 1.41 -26.66
CA LYS A 20 -20.53 0.35 -26.12
C LYS A 20 -19.06 0.76 -26.17
N LYS A 21 -18.62 1.34 -27.29
CA LYS A 21 -17.27 1.86 -27.45
C LYS A 21 -16.97 2.94 -26.42
N ARG A 22 -17.86 3.93 -26.27
CA ARG A 22 -17.71 5.01 -25.28
C ARG A 22 -17.72 4.50 -23.84
N SER A 23 -18.52 3.47 -23.53
CA SER A 23 -18.52 2.84 -22.21
C SER A 23 -17.23 2.06 -21.91
N ALA A 24 -16.57 1.50 -22.93
CA ALA A 24 -15.25 0.91 -22.78
C ALA A 24 -14.20 2.01 -22.60
N GLU A 25 -14.22 3.04 -23.45
CA GLU A 25 -13.33 4.21 -23.33
C GLU A 25 -13.45 4.90 -21.97
N LEU A 26 -14.67 5.09 -21.43
CA LEU A 26 -14.87 5.69 -20.11
C LEU A 26 -14.38 4.78 -18.98
N ARG A 27 -14.49 3.46 -19.14
CA ARG A 27 -13.92 2.52 -18.17
C ARG A 27 -12.40 2.56 -18.19
N ASP A 28 -11.81 2.58 -19.37
CA ASP A 28 -10.36 2.74 -19.54
C ASP A 28 -9.90 4.10 -19.01
N GLU A 29 -10.64 5.18 -19.28
CA GLU A 29 -10.35 6.53 -18.79
C GLU A 29 -10.44 6.60 -17.26
N ILE A 30 -11.40 5.92 -16.62
CA ILE A 30 -11.44 5.80 -15.16
C ILE A 30 -10.29 4.95 -14.63
N LEU A 31 -9.96 3.85 -15.31
CA LEU A 31 -8.90 2.91 -14.92
C LEU A 31 -7.49 3.53 -15.06
N PHE A 32 -7.28 4.39 -16.06
CA PHE A 32 -5.98 5.00 -16.39
C PHE A 32 -5.86 6.47 -16.01
N ARG A 33 -6.93 7.10 -15.51
CA ARG A 33 -6.83 8.45 -14.95
C ARG A 33 -5.97 8.37 -13.70
N GLN A 34 -4.81 9.01 -13.76
CA GLN A 34 -3.95 9.09 -12.59
C GLN A 34 -4.72 9.76 -11.44
N PRO A 35 -4.78 9.13 -10.26
CA PRO A 35 -5.43 9.72 -9.11
C PRO A 35 -4.68 10.99 -8.68
N GLU A 36 -5.38 11.96 -8.08
CA GLU A 36 -4.79 13.19 -7.53
C GLU A 36 -3.77 12.90 -6.42
N SER A 37 -3.85 11.70 -5.84
CA SER A 37 -2.93 11.14 -4.85
C SER A 37 -2.20 9.92 -5.43
N SER A 38 -1.01 9.61 -4.93
CA SER A 38 -0.22 8.44 -5.34
C SER A 38 -0.81 7.06 -4.99
N GLY A 39 -2.03 7.00 -4.43
CA GLY A 39 -2.63 5.79 -3.88
C GLY A 39 -2.05 5.35 -2.53
N LEU A 40 -0.85 5.85 -2.18
CA LEU A 40 -0.18 5.60 -0.90
C LEU A 40 -0.64 6.56 0.21
N GLY A 41 -1.44 7.57 -0.13
CA GLY A 41 -1.89 8.63 0.76
C GLY A 41 -0.89 9.77 0.89
N ASP A 42 -1.15 10.66 1.84
CA ASP A 42 -0.33 11.84 2.11
C ASP A 42 0.62 11.60 3.28
N CYS A 43 1.79 12.24 3.24
CA CYS A 43 2.70 12.24 4.37
C CYS A 43 2.01 12.91 5.58
N PRO A 44 1.93 12.27 6.76
CA PRO A 44 1.20 12.81 7.91
C PRO A 44 1.89 14.02 8.56
N ILE A 45 3.10 14.38 8.12
CA ILE A 45 3.86 15.53 8.65
C ILE A 45 3.69 16.76 7.76
N CYS A 46 3.91 16.64 6.44
CA CYS A 46 3.84 17.77 5.51
C CYS A 46 2.54 17.83 4.69
N CYS A 47 1.67 16.81 4.79
CA CYS A 47 0.42 16.70 4.04
C CYS A 47 0.58 16.74 2.51
N ILE A 48 1.78 16.39 2.02
CA ILE A 48 2.06 16.24 0.58
C ILE A 48 1.88 14.76 0.21
N PRO A 49 1.33 14.44 -0.97
CA PRO A 49 1.24 13.07 -1.46
C PRO A 49 2.55 12.30 -1.34
N LEU A 50 2.50 11.09 -0.78
CA LEU A 50 3.68 10.23 -0.68
C LEU A 50 4.22 9.91 -2.08
N PRO A 51 5.55 9.82 -2.29
CA PRO A 51 6.09 9.50 -3.60
C PRO A 51 5.62 8.14 -4.11
N ILE A 52 5.32 8.04 -5.41
CA ILE A 52 4.96 6.76 -6.05
C ILE A 52 6.11 5.74 -5.95
N SER A 53 7.35 6.21 -5.98
CA SER A 53 8.53 5.38 -5.74
C SER A 53 8.58 4.95 -4.28
N ALA A 54 8.66 3.63 -4.05
CA ALA A 54 8.84 3.05 -2.72
C ALA A 54 10.11 3.54 -2.00
N GLN A 55 11.10 4.06 -2.74
CA GLN A 55 12.33 4.62 -2.18
C GLN A 55 12.15 6.07 -1.69
N GLY A 56 11.01 6.72 -1.95
CA GLY A 56 10.74 8.09 -1.53
C GLY A 56 10.07 8.23 -0.16
N SER A 57 9.71 7.12 0.47
CA SER A 57 9.03 7.08 1.76
C SER A 57 9.56 5.97 2.65
N THR A 58 9.41 6.14 3.96
CA THR A 58 9.83 5.14 4.95
C THR A 58 8.73 4.90 5.98
N LEU A 59 8.61 3.66 6.44
CA LEU A 59 7.67 3.26 7.49
C LEU A 59 8.36 3.40 8.86
N MET A 60 7.73 4.11 9.77
CA MET A 60 8.15 4.18 11.17
C MET A 60 7.58 2.98 11.94
N ALA A 61 8.40 1.99 12.28
CA ALA A 61 7.98 0.77 12.98
C ALA A 61 7.20 1.05 14.28
N CYS A 62 7.66 2.03 15.05
CA CYS A 62 7.06 2.41 16.33
C CYS A 62 5.62 2.92 16.24
N CYS A 63 5.16 3.42 15.09
CA CYS A 63 3.81 4.00 14.93
C CYS A 63 3.07 3.57 13.65
N SER A 64 3.68 2.69 12.85
CA SER A 64 3.20 2.26 11.54
C SER A 64 2.87 3.40 10.57
N LYS A 65 3.49 4.57 10.74
CA LYS A 65 3.29 5.71 9.83
C LYS A 65 4.33 5.70 8.73
N THR A 66 3.85 5.70 7.50
CA THR A 66 4.69 5.97 6.32
C THR A 66 4.83 7.48 6.16
N ILE A 67 6.06 7.97 6.13
CA ILE A 67 6.38 9.38 5.95
C ILE A 67 7.28 9.56 4.73
N CYS A 68 7.27 10.74 4.11
CA CYS A 68 8.21 11.02 3.03
C CYS A 68 9.63 11.18 3.58
N ASN A 69 10.63 10.79 2.78
CA ASN A 69 12.03 10.87 3.19
C ASN A 69 12.50 12.31 3.44
N GLY A 70 11.84 13.31 2.84
CA GLY A 70 12.09 14.71 3.14
C GLY A 70 11.79 15.05 4.61
N CYS A 71 10.63 14.62 5.14
CA CYS A 71 10.29 14.83 6.54
C CYS A 71 11.17 14.00 7.49
N ALA A 72 11.51 12.76 7.09
CA ALA A 72 12.47 11.94 7.86
C ALA A 72 13.82 12.65 7.98
N HIS A 73 14.36 13.15 6.86
CA HIS A 73 15.64 13.86 6.81
C HIS A 73 15.62 15.18 7.57
N ALA A 74 14.56 15.98 7.44
CA ALA A 74 14.41 17.23 8.17
C ALA A 74 14.43 17.01 9.69
N ASN A 75 13.82 15.92 10.18
CA ASN A 75 13.88 15.55 11.58
C ASN A 75 15.30 15.15 12.01
N THR A 76 16.02 14.37 11.21
CA THR A 76 17.43 14.04 11.49
C THR A 76 18.29 15.29 11.61
N ILE A 77 18.15 16.26 10.70
CA ILE A 77 18.89 17.53 10.78
C ILE A 77 18.56 18.26 12.07
N HIS A 78 17.28 18.43 12.39
CA HIS A 78 16.85 19.13 13.60
C HIS A 78 17.43 18.51 14.88
N LEU A 79 17.37 17.17 14.99
CA LEU A 79 17.89 16.46 16.16
C LEU A 79 19.41 16.61 16.29
N LEU A 80 20.14 16.63 15.17
CA LEU A 80 21.59 16.87 15.17
C LEU A 80 21.94 18.31 15.56
N GLU A 81 21.21 19.31 15.04
CA GLU A 81 21.45 20.73 15.33
C GLU A 81 21.20 21.06 16.81
N GLU A 82 20.17 20.45 17.40
CA GLU A 82 19.80 20.63 18.80
C GLU A 82 20.49 19.63 19.76
N ASN A 83 21.32 18.72 19.22
CA ASN A 83 22.00 17.66 19.97
C ASN A 83 21.03 16.82 20.84
N LEU A 84 19.92 16.41 20.24
CA LEU A 84 18.86 15.60 20.84
C LEU A 84 19.02 14.12 20.46
N GLU A 85 18.44 13.24 21.27
CA GLU A 85 18.39 11.81 20.98
C GLU A 85 17.53 11.50 19.74
N GLU A 86 17.95 10.48 18.97
CA GLU A 86 17.22 10.05 17.78
C GLU A 86 15.81 9.58 18.16
N SER A 87 14.81 10.12 17.45
CA SER A 87 13.41 9.81 17.73
C SER A 87 12.55 9.93 16.48
N CYS A 88 11.43 9.21 16.50
CA CYS A 88 10.45 9.20 15.42
C CYS A 88 9.86 10.60 15.22
N PRO A 89 9.85 11.14 13.98
CA PRO A 89 9.32 12.47 13.71
C PRO A 89 7.81 12.61 13.95
N PHE A 90 7.07 11.49 13.99
CA PHE A 90 5.63 11.50 14.18
C PHE A 90 5.24 11.33 15.66
N CYS A 91 5.70 10.25 16.31
CA CYS A 91 5.29 9.93 17.68
C CYS A 91 6.34 10.22 18.76
N ARG A 92 7.54 10.70 18.37
CA ARG A 92 8.69 10.98 19.25
C ARG A 92 9.18 9.78 20.06
N HIS A 93 8.80 8.56 19.69
CA HIS A 93 9.40 7.36 20.26
C HIS A 93 10.88 7.33 19.93
N SER A 94 11.73 7.03 20.91
CA SER A 94 13.17 6.86 20.70
C SER A 94 13.43 5.87 19.57
N ALA A 95 14.44 6.15 18.75
CA ALA A 95 14.84 5.24 17.69
C ALA A 95 15.32 3.91 18.31
N PRO A 96 14.93 2.76 17.75
CA PRO A 96 15.43 1.48 18.21
C PRO A 96 16.94 1.36 17.91
N ASP A 97 17.70 0.82 18.86
CA ASP A 97 19.15 0.66 18.73
C ASP A 97 19.54 -0.63 17.98
N SER A 98 18.54 -1.48 17.68
CA SER A 98 18.74 -2.77 17.02
C SER A 98 17.53 -3.22 16.20
N ASP A 99 17.76 -4.18 15.29
CA ASP A 99 16.71 -4.83 14.51
C ASP A 99 15.71 -5.57 15.42
N ASP A 100 16.16 -6.13 16.54
CA ASP A 100 15.29 -6.82 17.50
C ASP A 100 14.30 -5.87 18.17
N GLU A 101 14.74 -4.65 18.51
CA GLU A 101 13.85 -3.62 19.04
C GLU A 101 12.88 -3.11 17.98
N THR A 102 13.34 -2.95 16.74
CA THR A 102 12.48 -2.65 15.60
C THR A 102 11.39 -3.72 15.42
N LYS A 103 11.76 -5.00 15.52
CA LYS A 103 10.81 -6.13 15.48
C LYS A 103 9.83 -6.08 16.66
N LYS A 104 10.27 -5.75 17.88
CA LYS A 104 9.37 -5.57 19.04
C LYS A 104 8.34 -4.47 18.80
N ASP A 105 8.76 -3.34 18.22
CA ASP A 105 7.87 -2.25 17.85
C ASP A 105 6.80 -2.68 16.85
N LEU A 106 7.20 -3.40 15.81
CA LEU A 106 6.26 -3.98 14.85
C LEU A 106 5.31 -4.95 15.51
N MET A 107 5.80 -5.83 16.41
CA MET A 107 4.95 -6.78 17.14
C MET A 107 3.88 -6.07 17.98
N ARG A 108 4.23 -4.98 18.69
CA ARG A 108 3.24 -4.15 19.41
C ARG A 108 2.15 -3.61 18.48
N ARG A 109 2.50 -3.28 17.23
CA ARG A 109 1.54 -2.80 16.21
C ARG A 109 0.71 -3.93 15.62
N ILE A 110 1.30 -5.11 15.44
CA ILE A 110 0.59 -6.32 15.00
C ILE A 110 -0.46 -6.76 16.03
N GLU A 111 -0.17 -6.67 17.32
CA GLU A 111 -1.11 -7.00 18.41
C GLU A 111 -2.39 -6.16 18.38
N VAL A 112 -2.32 -4.93 17.86
CA VAL A 112 -3.48 -4.05 17.68
C VAL A 112 -4.06 -4.11 16.26
N ASN A 113 -3.73 -5.16 15.51
CA ASN A 113 -4.17 -5.40 14.14
C ASN A 113 -3.80 -4.27 13.16
N ASP A 114 -2.60 -3.70 13.27
CA ASP A 114 -2.13 -2.73 12.28
C ASP A 114 -1.69 -3.43 10.97
N PRO A 115 -2.38 -3.22 9.84
CA PRO A 115 -2.07 -3.90 8.59
C PRO A 115 -0.69 -3.53 8.02
N SER A 116 -0.23 -2.29 8.23
CA SER A 116 1.06 -1.83 7.71
C SER A 116 2.23 -2.51 8.43
N ALA A 117 2.11 -2.74 9.75
CA ALA A 117 3.08 -3.51 10.52
C ALA A 117 3.09 -4.99 10.10
N MET A 118 1.91 -5.61 9.92
CA MET A 118 1.80 -6.99 9.42
C MET A 118 2.46 -7.12 8.04
N ARG A 119 2.14 -6.22 7.11
CA ARG A 119 2.77 -6.19 5.78
C ARG A 119 4.28 -6.02 5.86
N HIS A 120 4.76 -5.13 6.73
CA HIS A 120 6.19 -4.93 6.89
C HIS A 120 6.89 -6.17 7.44
N MET A 121 6.30 -6.83 8.45
CA MET A 121 6.79 -8.11 8.97
C MET A 121 6.83 -9.20 7.90
N GLY A 122 5.78 -9.29 7.06
CA GLY A 122 5.77 -10.20 5.91
C GLY A 122 6.88 -9.90 4.91
N THR A 123 7.26 -8.63 4.73
CA THR A 123 8.40 -8.23 3.88
C THR A 123 9.72 -8.68 4.48
N CYS A 124 9.91 -8.53 5.79
CA CYS A 124 11.08 -9.06 6.49
C CYS A 124 11.18 -10.59 6.34
N CYS A 125 10.10 -11.33 6.60
CA CYS A 125 10.07 -12.79 6.39
C CYS A 125 10.43 -13.17 4.95
N HIS A 126 9.89 -12.46 3.95
CA HIS A 126 10.20 -12.73 2.55
C HIS A 126 11.68 -12.47 2.21
N GLN A 127 12.31 -11.44 2.80
CA GLN A 127 13.74 -11.15 2.64
C GLN A 127 14.62 -12.21 3.31
N GLU A 128 14.17 -12.76 4.44
CA GLU A 128 14.80 -13.88 5.15
C GLU A 128 14.52 -15.25 4.49
N GLU A 129 13.88 -15.27 3.31
CA GLU A 129 13.43 -16.47 2.58
C GLU A 129 12.41 -17.36 3.34
N ASP A 130 11.86 -16.87 4.45
CA ASP A 130 10.69 -17.47 5.11
C ASP A 130 9.41 -17.10 4.36
N TYR A 131 9.19 -17.78 3.24
CA TYR A 131 8.00 -17.57 2.42
C TYR A 131 6.72 -18.05 3.11
N GLY A 132 6.81 -18.94 4.11
CA GLY A 132 5.65 -19.38 4.89
C GLY A 132 5.14 -18.25 5.79
N GLY A 133 6.03 -17.70 6.61
CA GLY A 133 5.73 -16.55 7.46
C GLY A 133 5.32 -15.33 6.66
N ALA A 134 6.00 -15.06 5.54
CA ALA A 134 5.61 -13.96 4.64
C ALA A 134 4.16 -14.10 4.15
N PHE A 135 3.78 -15.29 3.70
CA PHE A 135 2.43 -15.56 3.21
C PHE A 135 1.39 -15.35 4.33
N GLU A 136 1.66 -15.83 5.55
CA GLU A 136 0.75 -15.65 6.68
C GLU A 136 0.54 -14.17 7.04
N TYR A 137 1.62 -13.41 7.16
CA TYR A 137 1.52 -11.99 7.51
C TYR A 137 0.86 -11.16 6.41
N TYR A 138 1.16 -11.42 5.14
CA TYR A 138 0.46 -10.75 4.05
C TYR A 138 -1.01 -11.13 4.00
N THR A 139 -1.37 -12.37 4.29
CA THR A 139 -2.78 -12.80 4.36
C THR A 139 -3.52 -12.02 5.44
N LYS A 140 -2.97 -11.93 6.65
CA LYS A 140 -3.57 -11.14 7.75
C LYS A 140 -3.71 -9.66 7.40
N ALA A 141 -2.69 -9.05 6.78
CA ALA A 141 -2.76 -7.67 6.35
C ALA A 141 -3.82 -7.44 5.24
N ALA A 142 -3.91 -8.37 4.29
CA ALA A 142 -4.91 -8.35 3.22
C ALA A 142 -6.35 -8.51 3.75
N GLU A 143 -6.56 -9.39 4.73
CA GLU A 143 -7.86 -9.53 5.42
C GLU A 143 -8.33 -8.23 6.10
N LEU A 144 -7.40 -7.34 6.43
CA LEU A 144 -7.66 -6.00 6.98
C LEU A 144 -7.76 -4.91 5.89
N GLY A 145 -7.73 -5.28 4.62
CA GLY A 145 -7.89 -4.37 3.47
C GLY A 145 -6.60 -3.69 3.00
N ASP A 146 -5.41 -4.18 3.38
CA ASP A 146 -4.15 -3.63 2.85
C ASP A 146 -3.95 -4.03 1.38
N ALA A 147 -4.17 -3.08 0.48
CA ALA A 147 -4.01 -3.27 -0.96
C ALA A 147 -2.58 -3.68 -1.36
N THR A 148 -1.56 -3.23 -0.63
CA THR A 148 -0.17 -3.61 -0.92
C THR A 148 0.07 -5.07 -0.52
N ALA A 149 -0.53 -5.55 0.57
CA ALA A 149 -0.47 -6.95 0.97
C ALA A 149 -1.18 -7.85 -0.06
N HIS A 150 -2.34 -7.43 -0.59
CA HIS A 150 -2.98 -8.11 -1.72
C HIS A 150 -2.04 -8.20 -2.93
N TYR A 151 -1.41 -7.09 -3.33
CA TYR A 151 -0.43 -7.10 -4.42
C TYR A 151 0.73 -8.08 -4.15
N LEU A 152 1.27 -8.13 -2.93
CA LEU A 152 2.34 -9.05 -2.54
C LEU A 152 1.90 -10.52 -2.57
N LEU A 153 0.68 -10.84 -2.11
CA LEU A 153 0.10 -12.19 -2.25
C LEU A 153 -0.05 -12.60 -3.71
N SER A 154 -0.46 -11.67 -4.58
CA SER A 154 -0.52 -11.95 -6.02
C SER A 154 0.86 -12.33 -6.57
N CYS A 155 1.92 -11.61 -6.16
CA CYS A 155 3.30 -11.93 -6.54
C CYS A 155 3.70 -13.32 -6.06
N MET A 156 3.32 -13.71 -4.83
CA MET A 156 3.60 -15.04 -4.28
C MET A 156 2.89 -16.15 -5.06
N TYR A 157 1.61 -15.98 -5.40
CA TYR A 157 0.86 -16.92 -6.24
C TYR A 157 1.36 -16.98 -7.68
N HIS A 158 1.89 -15.89 -8.22
CA HIS A 158 2.51 -15.88 -9.54
C HIS A 158 3.84 -16.65 -9.54
N ALA A 159 4.72 -16.34 -8.59
CA ALA A 159 6.05 -16.93 -8.51
C ALA A 159 6.01 -18.39 -8.03
N GLY A 160 5.05 -18.73 -7.17
CA GLY A 160 4.99 -20.01 -6.46
C GLY A 160 5.91 -20.05 -5.23
N LYS A 161 6.11 -18.90 -4.57
CA LYS A 161 6.97 -18.79 -3.37
C LYS A 161 6.10 -18.94 -2.12
N GLY A 162 6.40 -19.92 -1.27
CA GLY A 162 5.60 -20.22 -0.06
C GLY A 162 4.23 -20.84 -0.32
N VAL A 163 3.74 -20.75 -1.57
CA VAL A 163 2.46 -21.31 -2.02
C VAL A 163 2.58 -21.90 -3.42
N ARG A 164 1.69 -22.84 -3.75
CA ARG A 164 1.58 -23.36 -5.12
C ARG A 164 1.10 -22.24 -6.05
N ARG A 165 1.66 -22.19 -7.26
CA ARG A 165 1.19 -21.27 -8.30
C ARG A 165 -0.30 -21.45 -8.56
N ASP A 166 -1.03 -20.34 -8.54
CA ASP A 166 -2.47 -20.31 -8.77
C ASP A 166 -2.84 -18.99 -9.47
N GLU A 167 -3.11 -19.10 -10.77
CA GLU A 167 -3.41 -17.94 -11.61
C GLU A 167 -4.74 -17.28 -11.24
N LYS A 168 -5.72 -18.05 -10.74
CA LYS A 168 -7.02 -17.50 -10.33
C LYS A 168 -6.86 -16.69 -9.05
N LYS A 169 -6.13 -17.21 -8.07
CA LYS A 169 -5.85 -16.48 -6.83
C LYS A 169 -4.97 -15.26 -7.07
N LYS A 170 -4.00 -15.34 -7.99
CA LYS A 170 -3.23 -14.18 -8.43
C LYS A 170 -4.15 -13.06 -8.94
N VAL A 171 -5.04 -13.38 -9.89
CA VAL A 171 -5.97 -12.37 -10.45
C VAL A 171 -6.88 -11.81 -9.38
N TYR A 172 -7.45 -12.66 -8.51
CA TYR A 172 -8.25 -12.22 -7.37
C TYR A 172 -7.51 -11.20 -6.50
N HIS A 173 -6.28 -11.50 -6.08
CA HIS A 173 -5.51 -10.57 -5.26
C HIS A 173 -5.08 -9.29 -6.02
N LEU A 174 -4.92 -9.34 -7.35
CA LEU A 174 -4.70 -8.13 -8.15
C LEU A 174 -5.96 -7.26 -8.26
N GLU A 175 -7.15 -7.87 -8.34
CA GLU A 175 -8.43 -7.17 -8.37
C GLU A 175 -8.70 -6.46 -7.03
N GLU A 176 -8.41 -7.12 -5.90
CA GLU A 176 -8.55 -6.52 -4.57
C GLU A 176 -7.51 -5.41 -4.27
N ALA A 177 -6.38 -5.39 -5.00
CA ALA A 177 -5.34 -4.38 -4.83
C ALA A 177 -5.57 -3.10 -5.67
N ALA A 178 -6.52 -3.12 -6.61
CA ALA A 178 -6.78 -2.05 -7.59
C ALA A 178 -7.88 -1.09 -7.13
#